data_AF-A0A969NGR2-F1
#
_entry.id   AF-A0A969NGR2-F1
#
_cell.length_a   1.000
_cell.length_b   1.000
_cell.length_c   1.000
_cell.angle_alpha   90.00
_cell.angle_beta   90.00
_cell.angle_gamma   90.00
#
_symmetry.space_group_name_H-M   'P 1'
#
loop_
_entity.id
_entity.type
_entity.pdbx_description
1 polymer ?
#
loop_
_entity_poly.entity_id
_entity_poly.type
_entity_poly.pdbx_seq_one_letter_code
_entity_poly.pdbx_strand_id
1 'polypeptide(L)'
;MKEKLFTLLRFLVFLSIGLLLFWLVYKDQPMDEIVKALKEANYFWIGVASVISLFSHLSRALRWNILINSLNYKPKAINTFL
;
A
#
# COMPACT_ATOMS: atom_id res chain seq x y z
N MET A 1 1.96 13.91 -26.94
CA MET A 1 1.52 12.51 -27.19
C MET A 1 2.58 11.49 -26.78
N LYS A 2 3.87 11.71 -27.09
CA LYS A 2 4.99 10.84 -26.66
C LYS A 2 5.08 10.64 -25.14
N GLU A 3 4.90 11.69 -24.34
CA GLU A 3 4.87 11.62 -22.86
C GLU A 3 3.76 10.71 -22.33
N LYS A 4 2.54 10.80 -22.89
CA LYS A 4 1.41 9.95 -22.48
C LYS A 4 1.68 8.48 -22.83
N LEU A 5 2.30 8.22 -23.99
CA LEU A 5 2.70 6.88 -24.40
C LEU A 5 3.78 6.30 -23.48
N PHE A 6 4.77 7.10 -23.09
CA PHE A 6 5.81 6.66 -22.17
C PHE A 6 5.26 6.34 -20.77
N THR A 7 4.34 7.17 -20.26
CA THR A 7 3.64 6.90 -19.00
C THR A 7 2.80 5.62 -19.06
N LEU A 8 2.06 5.41 -20.16
CA LEU A 8 1.27 4.19 -20.35
C LEU A 8 2.18 2.96 -20.42
N LEU A 9 3.30 3.05 -21.13
CA LEU A 9 4.25 1.94 -21.25
C LEU A 9 4.90 1.62 -19.91
N ARG A 10 5.31 2.63 -19.14
CA ARG A 10 5.81 2.44 -17.77
C ARG A 10 4.76 1.75 -16.89
N PHE A 11 3.50 2.20 -16.94
CA PHE A 11 2.41 1.57 -16.21
C PHE A 11 2.22 0.10 -16.60
N LEU A 12 2.17 -0.20 -17.90
CA LEU A 12 2.03 -1.55 -18.41
C LEU A 12 3.20 -2.45 -18.02
N VAL A 13 4.44 -1.94 -18.05
CA VAL A 13 5.61 -2.70 -17.61
C VAL A 13 5.48 -3.09 -16.13
N PHE A 14 5.16 -2.14 -15.24
CA PHE A 14 4.96 -2.46 -13.82
C PHE A 14 3.79 -3.40 -13.59
N LEU A 15 2.69 -3.24 -14.33
CA LEU A 15 1.53 -4.12 -14.25
C LEU A 15 1.88 -5.55 -14.70
N SER A 16 2.55 -5.69 -15.84
CA SER A 16 2.98 -6.99 -16.38
C SER A 16 3.96 -7.70 -15.45
N ILE A 17 4.89 -6.96 -14.83
CA ILE A 17 5.78 -7.53 -13.81
C ILE A 17 4.97 -8.04 -12.61
N GLY A 18 4.02 -7.25 -12.11
CA GLY A 18 3.13 -7.67 -11.03
C GLY A 18 2.36 -8.94 -11.36
N LEU A 19 1.72 -9.00 -12.52
CA LEU A 19 0.97 -10.16 -12.99
C LEU A 19 1.87 -11.39 -13.17
N LEU A 20 3.08 -11.21 -13.71
CA LEU A 20 4.05 -12.28 -13.87
C LEU A 20 4.48 -12.84 -12.51
N LEU A 21 4.73 -11.99 -11.52
CA LEU A 21 5.08 -12.42 -10.17
C LEU A 21 3.93 -13.16 -9.50
N PHE A 22 2.70 -12.66 -9.61
CA PHE A 22 1.51 -13.36 -9.13
C PHE A 22 1.37 -14.74 -9.78
N TRP A 23 1.47 -14.81 -11.11
CA TRP A 23 1.41 -16.10 -11.80
C TRP A 23 2.53 -17.04 -11.35
N LEU A 24 3.76 -16.55 -11.22
CA LEU A 24 4.90 -17.36 -10.80
C LEU A 24 4.71 -17.96 -9.40
N VAL A 25 4.14 -17.18 -8.47
CA VAL A 25 3.90 -17.62 -7.08
C VAL A 25 2.74 -18.61 -6.99
N TYR A 26 1.67 -18.42 -7.78
CA TYR A 26 0.43 -19.16 -7.62
C TYR A 26 0.18 -20.25 -8.68
N LYS A 27 0.98 -20.36 -9.74
CA LYS A 27 0.74 -21.29 -10.86
C LYS A 27 0.60 -22.77 -10.45
N ASP A 28 1.32 -23.18 -9.41
CA ASP A 28 1.34 -24.56 -8.91
C ASP A 28 0.54 -24.70 -7.60
N GLN A 29 -0.12 -23.63 -7.15
CA GLN A 29 -0.82 -23.61 -5.86
C GLN A 29 -2.29 -24.03 -6.04
N PRO A 30 -2.76 -25.07 -5.33
CA PRO A 30 -4.17 -25.47 -5.36
C PRO A 30 -5.07 -24.38 -4.76
N MET A 31 -6.07 -23.96 -5.54
CA MET A 31 -6.94 -22.82 -5.18
C MET A 31 -7.80 -23.10 -3.95
N ASP A 32 -8.19 -24.36 -3.75
CA ASP A 32 -8.94 -24.83 -2.59
C ASP A 32 -8.15 -24.67 -1.28
N GLU A 33 -6.83 -24.89 -1.29
CA GLU A 33 -5.99 -24.63 -0.12
C GLU A 33 -5.91 -23.14 0.21
N ILE A 34 -5.85 -22.27 -0.80
CA ILE A 34 -5.86 -20.81 -0.61
C ILE A 34 -7.17 -20.38 0.05
N VAL A 35 -8.31 -20.85 -0.48
CA VAL A 35 -9.63 -20.52 0.07
C VAL A 35 -9.79 -21.06 1.49
N LYS A 36 -9.29 -22.28 1.76
CA LYS A 36 -9.29 -22.86 3.10
C LYS A 36 -8.47 -22.01 4.07
N ALA A 37 -7.25 -21.62 3.68
CA ALA A 37 -6.38 -20.76 4.48
C ALA A 37 -7.04 -19.41 4.79
N LEU A 38 -7.75 -18.80 3.82
CA LEU A 38 -8.50 -17.56 4.05
C LEU A 38 -9.67 -17.74 5.03
N LYS A 39 -10.36 -18.88 5.00
CA LYS A 39 -11.47 -19.17 5.93
C LYS A 39 -10.98 -19.45 7.34
N GLU A 40 -9.84 -20.11 7.48
CA GLU A 40 -9.25 -20.50 8.76
C GLU A 40 -8.35 -19.40 9.35
N ALA A 41 -8.03 -18.35 8.58
CA ALA A 41 -7.19 -17.26 9.03
C ALA A 41 -7.76 -16.54 10.26
N ASN A 42 -6.88 -16.19 11.20
CA ASN A 42 -7.26 -15.38 12.35
C ASN A 42 -7.30 -13.89 11.97
N TYR A 43 -8.51 -13.40 11.71
CA TYR A 43 -8.78 -12.00 11.35
C TYR A 43 -8.43 -10.98 12.45
N PHE A 44 -8.21 -11.42 13.71
CA PHE A 44 -7.70 -10.55 14.78
C PHE A 44 -6.42 -9.81 14.36
N TRP A 45 -5.51 -10.53 13.70
CA TRP A 45 -4.23 -9.95 13.26
C TRP A 45 -4.40 -8.91 12.16
N ILE A 46 -5.43 -9.02 11.32
CA ILE A 46 -5.76 -7.99 10.32
C ILE A 46 -6.18 -6.70 11.03
N GLY A 47 -7.00 -6.82 12.09
CA GLY A 47 -7.38 -5.67 12.92
C GLY A 47 -6.18 -5.03 13.60
N VAL A 48 -5.32 -5.84 14.24
CA VAL A 48 -4.09 -5.36 14.88
C VAL A 48 -3.18 -4.65 13.88
N ALA A 49 -2.91 -5.26 12.73
CA ALA A 49 -2.10 -4.66 11.67
C ALA A 49 -2.70 -3.35 11.14
N SER A 50 -4.02 -3.30 10.98
CA SER A 50 -4.74 -2.08 10.55
C SER A 50 -4.56 -0.94 11.56
N VAL A 51 -4.72 -1.23 12.85
CA VAL A 51 -4.52 -0.25 13.93
C VAL A 51 -3.07 0.25 13.96
N ILE A 52 -2.10 -0.65 13.89
CA ILE A 52 -0.67 -0.28 13.81
C ILE A 52 -0.39 0.58 12.58
N SER A 53 -0.98 0.24 11.42
CA SER A 53 -0.84 1.02 10.20
C SER A 53 -1.38 2.44 10.37
N LEU A 54 -2.54 2.61 11.00
CA LEU A 54 -3.11 3.93 11.28
C LEU A 54 -2.17 4.77 12.17
N PHE A 55 -1.60 4.17 13.21
CA PHE A 55 -0.61 4.87 14.04
C PHE A 55 0.67 5.21 13.27
N SER A 56 1.11 4.33 12.37
CA SER A 56 2.23 4.61 11.47
C SER A 56 1.96 5.83 10.57
N HIS A 57 0.76 5.91 9.98
CA HIS A 57 0.35 7.08 9.18
C HIS A 57 0.25 8.35 10.02
N LEU A 58 -0.25 8.26 11.26
CA LEU A 58 -0.29 9.39 12.18
C LEU A 58 1.11 9.89 12.54
N SER A 59 2.02 8.98 12.87
CA SER A 59 3.43 9.30 13.15
C SER A 59 4.07 10.02 11.96
N ARG A 60 3.83 9.51 10.75
CA ARG A 60 4.28 10.15 9.51
C ARG A 60 3.71 11.57 9.36
N ALA A 61 2.41 11.77 9.61
CA ALA A 61 1.76 13.07 9.54
C ALA A 61 2.39 14.09 10.48
N LEU A 62 2.61 13.69 11.73
CA LEU A 62 3.25 14.52 12.75
C LEU A 62 4.69 14.89 12.35
N ARG A 63 5.44 13.92 11.79
CA ARG A 63 6.80 14.17 11.28
C ARG A 63 6.80 15.22 10.17
N TRP A 64 5.85 15.14 9.23
CA TRP A 64 5.71 16.15 8.17
C TRP A 64 5.28 17.50 8.73
N ASN A 65 4.41 17.53 9.75
CA ASN A 65 4.04 18.80 10.41
C ASN A 65 5.24 19.48 11.05
N ILE A 66 6.17 18.73 11.67
CA ILE A 66 7.40 19.30 12.23
C ILE A 66 8.23 19.98 11.12
N LEU A 67 8.34 19.33 9.95
CA LEU A 67 9.03 19.91 8.80
C LEU A 67 8.31 21.14 8.24
N ILE A 68 6.98 21.14 8.17
CA ILE A 68 6.21 22.26 7.62
C ILE A 68 6.19 23.45 8.60
N ASN A 69 6.22 23.18 9.91
CA ASN A 69 6.30 24.21 10.93
C ASN A 69 7.59 25.04 10.83
N SER A 70 8.71 24.47 10.36
CA SER A 70 9.95 25.24 10.14
C SER A 70 9.83 26.23 8.97
N LEU A 71 8.83 26.05 8.10
CA LEU A 71 8.49 26.94 6.99
C LEU A 71 7.43 28.00 7.38
N ASN A 72 7.14 28.17 8.68
CA ASN A 72 6.10 29.07 9.22
C ASN A 72 4.65 28.70 8.84
N TYR A 73 4.38 27.47 8.41
CA TYR A 73 3.03 26.96 8.19
C TYR A 73 2.61 25.99 9.29
N LYS A 74 1.35 26.05 9.75
CA LYS A 74 0.83 25.18 10.83
C LYS A 74 -0.37 24.32 10.37
N PRO A 75 -0.13 23.28 9.55
CA PRO A 75 -1.20 22.38 9.13
C PRO A 75 -1.68 21.51 10.31
N LYS A 76 -2.97 21.17 10.32
CA LYS A 76 -3.50 20.13 11.22
C LYS A 76 -2.97 18.77 10.78
N ALA A 77 -2.70 17.86 11.71
CA ALA A 77 -2.21 16.51 11.40
C ALA A 77 -3.12 15.72 10.45
N ILE A 78 -4.43 15.99 10.47
CA ILE A 78 -5.37 15.36 9.52
C ILE A 78 -5.14 15.82 8.07
N ASN A 79 -4.64 17.05 7.88
CA ASN A 79 -4.33 17.59 6.55
C ASN A 79 -3.01 17.03 5.99
N THR A 80 -2.23 16.31 6.81
CA THR A 80 -0.93 15.71 6.46
C THR A 80 -0.89 14.21 6.72
N PHE A 81 -2.05 13.59 6.96
CA PHE A 81 -2.18 12.18 7.31
C PHE A 81 -1.85 11.24 6.14
N LEU A 82 -2.19 11.64 4.90
CA LEU A 82 -2.02 10.85 3.68
C LEU A 82 -0.72 11.12 2.92
#